data_AF-A0A1V2FUM3-F1
#
_entry.id   AF-A0A1V2FUM3-F1
#
_cell.length_a   1.000
_cell.length_b   1.000
_cell.length_c   1.000
_cell.angle_alpha   90.00
_cell.angle_beta   90.00
_cell.angle_gamma   90.00
#
_symmetry.space_group_name_H-M   'P 1'
#
loop_
_entity.id
_entity.type
_entity.pdbx_description
1 polymer ?
#
loop_
_entity_poly.entity_id
_entity_poly.type
_entity_poly.pdbx_seq_one_letter_code
_entity_poly.pdbx_strand_id
1 'polypeptide(L)'
;TLVIADHNKALAMGGIFGGEHSGVNDETQNVLLECAFFSPLSITGRARRHGLHTDASHRYERGVDPALQHKAMERATRLLIDICGGEAGPVIDITNEATLPKRATITLRRSKLDRLIGPHIADEQVTDILRR
;
A
#
# COMPACT_ATOMS: atom_id res chain seq x y z
N THR A 1 -16.86 -3.52 -6.41
CA THR A 1 -15.97 -3.05 -5.33
C THR A 1 -15.14 -4.23 -4.89
N LEU A 2 -13.83 -4.08 -4.69
CA LEU A 2 -13.01 -5.16 -4.13
C LEU A 2 -13.39 -5.37 -2.66
N VAL A 3 -13.49 -6.61 -2.22
CA VAL A 3 -13.84 -6.98 -0.85
C VAL A 3 -12.86 -8.01 -0.30
N ILE A 4 -12.67 -7.97 1.02
CA ILE A 4 -12.01 -9.04 1.77
C ILE A 4 -13.12 -9.89 2.37
N ALA A 5 -13.07 -11.20 2.13
CA ALA A 5 -14.15 -12.13 2.45
C ALA A 5 -13.56 -13.45 2.96
N ASP A 6 -14.33 -14.13 3.81
CA ASP A 6 -14.11 -15.55 4.06
C ASP A 6 -14.91 -16.39 3.03
N HIS A 7 -14.93 -17.72 3.19
CA HIS A 7 -15.65 -18.61 2.28
C HIS A 7 -17.19 -18.46 2.34
N ASN A 8 -17.74 -17.73 3.31
CA ASN A 8 -19.17 -17.61 3.57
C ASN A 8 -19.69 -16.19 3.30
N LYS A 9 -18.92 -15.14 3.62
CA LYS A 9 -19.39 -13.74 3.57
C LYS A 9 -18.26 -12.73 3.40
N ALA A 10 -18.64 -11.54 2.94
CA ALA A 10 -17.75 -10.38 2.94
C ALA A 10 -17.54 -9.85 4.37
N LEU A 11 -16.29 -9.46 4.65
CA LEU A 11 -15.85 -8.97 5.96
C LEU A 11 -15.45 -7.49 5.91
N ALA A 12 -14.84 -7.03 4.81
CA ALA A 12 -14.40 -5.65 4.67
C ALA A 12 -14.41 -5.16 3.23
N MET A 13 -14.42 -3.84 3.04
CA MET A 13 -14.08 -3.21 1.77
C MET A 13 -12.57 -3.11 1.65
N GLY A 14 -11.98 -3.90 0.73
CA GLY A 14 -10.53 -4.03 0.59
C GLY A 14 -9.86 -2.67 0.36
N GLY A 15 -8.89 -2.33 1.23
CA GLY A 15 -8.17 -1.06 1.18
C GLY A 15 -9.01 0.19 1.47
N ILE A 16 -10.22 0.05 2.03
CA ILE A 16 -11.13 1.18 2.28
C ILE A 16 -11.63 1.19 3.71
N PHE A 17 -12.40 0.19 4.14
CA PHE A 17 -13.05 0.19 5.46
C PHE A 17 -13.36 -1.20 5.96
N GLY A 18 -13.17 -1.41 7.27
CA GLY A 18 -13.49 -2.68 7.94
C GLY A 18 -14.99 -2.88 8.11
N GLY A 19 -15.43 -4.13 8.18
CA GLY A 19 -16.80 -4.46 8.57
C GLY A 19 -16.98 -4.48 10.08
N GLU A 20 -18.22 -4.32 10.51
CA GLU A 20 -18.62 -4.19 11.91
C GLU A 20 -18.27 -5.43 12.75
N HIS A 21 -18.58 -6.63 12.24
CA HIS A 21 -18.45 -7.87 13.02
C HIS A 21 -17.10 -8.58 12.86
N SER A 22 -16.25 -8.12 11.93
CA SER A 22 -14.94 -8.73 11.67
C SER A 22 -13.78 -7.94 12.28
N GLY A 23 -14.06 -6.80 12.91
CA GLY A 23 -13.07 -5.99 13.61
C GLY A 23 -12.70 -6.55 14.98
N VAL A 24 -11.63 -6.01 15.55
CA VAL A 24 -11.20 -6.28 16.93
C VAL A 24 -12.22 -5.66 17.90
N ASN A 25 -12.57 -6.41 18.95
CA ASN A 25 -13.45 -5.99 20.04
C ASN A 25 -12.81 -6.33 21.40
N ASP A 26 -13.49 -5.97 22.49
CA ASP A 26 -12.99 -6.11 23.87
C ASP A 26 -12.67 -7.56 24.27
N GLU A 27 -13.30 -8.55 23.63
CA GLU A 27 -13.13 -9.97 23.92
C GLU A 27 -12.12 -10.66 22.97
N THR A 28 -11.52 -9.90 22.05
CA THR A 28 -10.63 -10.46 21.02
C THR A 28 -9.28 -10.86 21.59
N GLN A 29 -8.92 -12.14 21.44
CA GLN A 29 -7.64 -12.68 21.92
C GLN A 29 -6.67 -13.02 20.77
N ASN A 30 -7.21 -13.30 19.58
CA ASN A 30 -6.42 -13.70 18.41
C ASN A 30 -6.77 -12.80 17.23
N VAL A 31 -5.76 -12.30 16.53
CA VAL A 31 -5.93 -11.38 15.41
C VAL A 31 -5.20 -11.87 14.17
N LEU A 32 -5.71 -11.50 13.00
CA LEU A 32 -5.03 -11.67 11.71
C LEU A 32 -4.67 -10.29 11.17
N LEU A 33 -3.38 -10.03 10.97
CA LEU A 33 -2.91 -8.77 10.42
C LEU A 33 -3.00 -8.79 8.88
N GLU A 34 -3.67 -7.79 8.30
CA GLU A 34 -3.70 -7.56 6.86
C GLU A 34 -2.67 -6.48 6.49
N CYS A 35 -1.72 -6.83 5.61
CA CYS A 35 -0.83 -5.87 4.97
C CYS A 35 -0.75 -6.19 3.48
N ALA A 36 -1.41 -5.37 2.65
CA ALA A 36 -1.60 -5.67 1.24
C ALA A 36 -1.18 -4.51 0.34
N PHE A 37 -0.97 -4.83 -0.94
CA PHE A 37 -0.93 -3.85 -2.02
C PHE A 37 -2.23 -3.98 -2.82
N PHE A 38 -3.00 -2.90 -2.91
CA PHE A 38 -4.14 -2.81 -3.80
C PHE A 38 -3.83 -1.87 -4.96
N SER A 39 -4.08 -2.33 -6.19
CA SER A 39 -3.91 -1.49 -7.38
C SER A 39 -4.75 -0.21 -7.27
N PRO A 40 -4.18 0.99 -7.44
CA PRO A 40 -4.89 2.25 -7.22
C PRO A 40 -6.18 2.40 -8.04
N LEU A 41 -6.16 1.92 -9.29
CA LEU A 41 -7.30 1.92 -10.20
C LEU A 41 -8.46 1.02 -9.72
N SER A 42 -8.17 0.00 -8.90
CA SER A 42 -9.19 -0.87 -8.31
C SER A 42 -9.91 -0.21 -7.13
N ILE A 43 -9.24 0.74 -6.46
CA ILE A 43 -9.72 1.43 -5.25
C ILE A 43 -10.34 2.79 -5.55
N THR A 44 -9.78 3.53 -6.52
CA THR A 44 -10.14 4.92 -6.80
C THR A 44 -11.65 5.13 -6.98
N GLY A 45 -12.19 6.15 -6.30
CA GLY A 45 -13.60 6.53 -6.35
C GLY A 45 -14.57 5.55 -5.68
N ARG A 46 -14.12 4.38 -5.19
CA ARG A 46 -15.00 3.42 -4.50
C ARG A 46 -15.38 3.92 -3.11
N ALA A 47 -14.45 4.48 -2.34
CA ALA A 47 -14.75 5.05 -1.03
C ALA A 47 -15.77 6.21 -1.12
N ARG A 48 -15.51 7.18 -2.02
CA ARG A 48 -16.40 8.33 -2.24
C ARG A 48 -17.82 7.93 -2.64
N ARG A 49 -17.99 6.84 -3.40
CA ARG A 49 -19.32 6.32 -3.78
C ARG A 49 -20.17 5.96 -2.56
N HIS A 50 -19.54 5.54 -1.46
CA HIS A 50 -20.20 5.17 -0.21
C HIS A 50 -20.11 6.28 0.85
N GLY A 51 -19.71 7.50 0.48
CA GLY A 51 -19.54 8.61 1.43
C GLY A 51 -18.35 8.41 2.39
N LEU A 52 -17.42 7.51 2.07
CA LEU A 52 -16.26 7.21 2.90
C LEU A 52 -15.02 7.96 2.43
N HIS A 53 -14.20 8.37 3.39
CA HIS A 53 -12.87 8.93 3.16
C HIS A 53 -11.97 8.54 4.34
N THR A 54 -11.27 7.43 4.19
CA THR A 54 -10.38 6.88 5.23
C THR A 54 -8.92 7.06 4.83
N ASP A 55 -8.03 7.00 5.83
CA ASP A 55 -6.58 7.01 5.62
C ASP A 55 -6.12 5.93 4.64
N ALA A 56 -6.73 4.74 4.72
CA ALA A 56 -6.46 3.63 3.81
C ALA A 56 -6.90 3.98 2.38
N SER A 57 -8.16 4.41 2.19
CA SER A 57 -8.68 4.74 0.86
C SER A 57 -7.87 5.86 0.19
N HIS A 58 -7.48 6.87 0.96
CA HIS A 58 -6.72 8.02 0.47
C HIS A 58 -5.32 7.61 0.01
N ARG A 59 -4.64 6.72 0.74
CA ARG A 59 -3.31 6.20 0.39
C ARG A 59 -3.38 5.25 -0.80
N TYR A 60 -4.26 4.24 -0.76
CA TYR A 60 -4.34 3.24 -1.82
C TYR A 60 -4.78 3.83 -3.16
N GLU A 61 -5.67 4.82 -3.20
CA GLU A 61 -6.07 5.43 -4.48
C GLU A 61 -4.97 6.28 -5.14
N ARG A 62 -3.95 6.70 -4.37
CA ARG A 62 -2.78 7.45 -4.87
C ARG A 62 -1.56 6.57 -5.14
N GLY A 63 -1.56 5.36 -4.60
CA GLY A 63 -0.44 4.42 -4.70
C GLY A 63 0.32 4.32 -3.39
N VAL A 64 0.35 3.10 -2.85
CA VAL A 64 1.29 2.67 -1.81
C VAL A 64 2.43 1.94 -2.51
N ASP A 65 3.65 2.05 -1.98
CA ASP A 65 4.81 1.32 -2.51
C ASP A 65 4.53 -0.20 -2.50
N PRO A 66 4.54 -0.89 -3.67
CA PRO A 66 4.28 -2.32 -3.80
C PRO A 66 5.38 -3.21 -3.20
N ALA A 67 6.50 -2.64 -2.75
CA ALA A 67 7.59 -3.38 -2.11
C ALA A 67 7.65 -3.18 -0.57
N LEU A 68 6.72 -2.41 0.01
CA LEU A 68 6.77 -2.01 1.42
C LEU A 68 6.13 -3.03 2.39
N GLN A 69 5.26 -3.90 1.90
CA GLN A 69 4.34 -4.72 2.70
C GLN A 69 5.08 -5.61 3.69
N HIS A 70 6.15 -6.27 3.25
CA HIS A 70 6.99 -7.10 4.11
C HIS A 70 7.53 -6.33 5.32
N LYS A 71 8.19 -5.18 5.09
CA LYS A 71 8.75 -4.37 6.17
C LYS A 71 7.65 -3.83 7.10
N ALA A 72 6.51 -3.44 6.54
CA ALA A 72 5.38 -2.92 7.30
C ALA A 72 4.74 -3.99 8.19
N MET A 73 4.55 -5.20 7.67
CA MET A 73 4.06 -6.36 8.42
C MET A 73 4.97 -6.68 9.60
N GLU A 74 6.27 -6.88 9.35
CA GLU A 74 7.23 -7.19 10.42
C GLU A 74 7.30 -6.10 11.49
N ARG A 75 7.21 -4.83 11.08
CA ARG A 75 7.18 -3.71 12.02
C ARG A 75 5.93 -3.72 12.89
N ALA A 76 4.76 -3.96 12.29
CA ALA A 76 3.49 -4.00 12.99
C ALA A 76 3.43 -5.20 13.95
N THR A 77 3.81 -6.39 13.50
CA THR A 77 3.87 -7.62 14.30
C THR A 77 4.73 -7.43 15.55
N ARG A 78 5.95 -6.92 15.38
CA ARG A 78 6.85 -6.67 16.51
C ARG A 78 6.25 -5.67 17.51
N LEU A 79 5.73 -4.53 17.03
CA LEU A 79 5.13 -3.53 17.91
C LEU A 79 3.90 -4.08 18.64
N LEU A 80 3.09 -4.90 17.97
CA LEU A 80 1.91 -5.51 18.58
C LEU A 80 2.31 -6.46 19.72
N ILE A 81 3.32 -7.30 19.51
CA ILE A 81 3.83 -8.21 20.55
C ILE A 81 4.47 -7.42 21.70
N ASP A 82 5.29 -6.41 21.38
CA ASP A 82 5.98 -5.60 22.40
C ASP A 82 4.97 -4.88 23.33
N ILE A 83 3.78 -4.52 22.84
CA ILE A 83 2.77 -3.75 23.57
C ILE A 83 1.69 -4.65 24.19
N CYS A 84 1.17 -5.61 23.44
CA CYS A 84 0.02 -6.43 23.82
C CYS A 84 0.39 -7.84 24.26
N GLY A 85 1.65 -8.26 24.08
CA GLY A 85 2.08 -9.64 24.24
C GLY A 85 1.59 -10.55 23.11
N GLY A 86 1.63 -11.87 23.36
CA GLY A 86 1.26 -12.91 22.41
C GLY A 86 2.42 -13.41 21.55
N GLU A 87 2.09 -14.25 20.59
CA GLU A 87 3.04 -14.91 19.71
C GLU A 87 2.57 -14.82 18.26
N ALA A 88 3.49 -14.64 17.31
CA ALA A 88 3.18 -14.56 15.90
C ALA A 88 3.44 -15.90 15.19
N GLY A 89 2.49 -16.29 14.34
CA GLY A 89 2.72 -17.32 13.33
C GLY A 89 3.56 -16.82 12.15
N PRO A 90 3.84 -17.69 11.17
CA PRO A 90 4.55 -17.29 9.95
C PRO A 90 3.72 -16.33 9.09
N VAL A 91 4.40 -15.46 8.35
CA VAL A 91 3.76 -14.60 7.34
C VAL A 91 3.28 -15.45 6.16
N ILE A 92 2.03 -15.22 5.74
CA ILE A 92 1.44 -15.83 4.54
C ILE A 92 1.54 -14.80 3.41
N ASP A 93 2.47 -15.02 2.48
CA ASP A 93 2.64 -14.17 1.30
C ASP A 93 1.95 -14.77 0.07
N ILE A 94 0.95 -14.06 -0.45
CA ILE A 94 0.24 -14.39 -1.69
C ILE A 94 0.49 -13.29 -2.72
N THR A 95 1.72 -13.25 -3.23
CA THR A 95 2.13 -12.30 -4.27
C THR A 95 1.92 -12.86 -5.68
N ASN A 96 1.32 -12.05 -6.55
CA ASN A 96 1.24 -12.33 -7.98
C ASN A 96 2.20 -11.43 -8.77
N GLU A 97 3.36 -11.98 -9.13
CA GLU A 97 4.43 -11.29 -9.86
C GLU A 97 3.98 -10.73 -11.22
N ALA A 98 2.99 -11.35 -11.86
CA ALA A 98 2.52 -10.90 -13.17
C ALA A 98 1.69 -9.61 -13.09
N THR A 99 1.02 -9.36 -11.96
CA THR A 99 0.15 -8.19 -11.76
C THR A 99 0.80 -7.10 -10.90
N LEU A 100 1.97 -7.37 -10.29
CA LEU A 100 2.75 -6.34 -9.61
C LEU A 100 3.19 -5.24 -10.60
N PRO A 101 3.06 -3.96 -10.21
CA PRO A 101 3.45 -2.86 -11.07
C PRO A 101 4.97 -2.86 -11.28
N LYS A 102 5.38 -2.79 -12.55
CA LYS A 102 6.80 -2.71 -12.93
C LYS A 102 7.28 -1.26 -12.85
N ARG A 103 8.47 -1.06 -12.27
CA ARG A 103 9.14 0.24 -12.28
C ARG A 103 9.43 0.65 -13.73
N ALA A 104 8.99 1.84 -14.12
CA ALA A 104 9.22 2.36 -15.46
C ALA A 104 10.69 2.77 -15.64
N THR A 105 11.28 2.36 -16.77
CA THR A 105 12.57 2.88 -17.22
C THR A 105 12.33 4.14 -18.04
N ILE A 106 12.82 5.29 -17.57
CA ILE A 106 12.60 6.59 -18.21
C ILE A 106 13.95 7.15 -18.67
N THR A 107 14.03 7.53 -19.95
CA THR A 107 15.21 8.19 -20.52
C THR A 107 15.04 9.70 -20.50
N LEU A 108 15.79 10.40 -19.65
CA LEU A 108 15.85 11.86 -19.63
C LEU A 108 16.91 12.35 -20.64
N ARG A 109 16.47 13.04 -21.70
CA ARG A 109 17.36 13.60 -22.71
C ARG A 109 17.82 15.01 -22.32
N ARG A 110 19.12 15.29 -22.42
CA ARG A 110 19.71 16.63 -22.22
C ARG A 110 18.97 17.72 -22.99
N SER A 111 18.73 17.50 -24.29
CA SER A 111 18.02 18.46 -25.14
C SER A 111 16.58 18.75 -24.72
N LYS A 112 15.88 17.78 -24.11
CA LYS A 112 14.51 17.97 -23.61
C LYS A 112 14.51 18.71 -22.28
N LEU A 113 15.49 18.42 -21.41
CA LEU A 113 15.67 19.08 -20.13
C LEU A 113 15.91 20.58 -20.32
N ASP A 114 16.92 20.94 -21.12
CA ASP A 114 17.32 22.33 -21.35
C ASP A 114 16.20 23.13 -22.03
N ARG A 115 15.54 22.54 -23.03
CA ARG A 115 14.44 23.21 -23.74
C ARG A 115 13.21 23.48 -22.87
N LEU A 116 12.89 22.60 -21.91
CA LEU A 116 11.69 22.74 -21.08
C LEU A 116 11.91 23.64 -19.87
N ILE A 117 13.07 23.56 -19.23
CA ILE A 117 13.34 24.29 -18.00
C ILE A 117 13.90 25.68 -18.31
N GLY A 118 14.80 25.79 -19.29
CA GLY A 118 15.47 27.03 -19.68
C GLY A 118 16.95 27.05 -19.27
N PRO A 119 17.29 27.19 -17.97
CA PRO A 119 18.68 27.14 -17.52
C PRO A 119 19.31 25.75 -17.60
N HIS A 120 20.61 25.73 -17.93
CA HIS A 120 21.43 24.51 -17.94
C HIS A 120 21.78 24.09 -16.50
N ILE A 121 21.32 22.90 -16.09
CA ILE A 121 21.69 22.26 -14.82
C ILE A 121 22.83 21.27 -15.10
N ALA A 122 23.95 21.32 -14.38
CA ALA A 122 25.10 20.45 -14.64
C ALA A 122 24.74 18.95 -14.53
N ASP A 123 25.36 18.10 -15.37
CA ASP A 123 25.05 16.66 -15.44
C ASP A 123 25.24 15.92 -14.10
N GLU A 124 26.25 16.33 -13.33
CA GLU A 124 26.53 15.80 -11.98
C GLU A 124 25.35 16.07 -11.04
N GLN A 125 24.81 17.30 -11.06
CA GLN A 125 23.68 17.69 -10.23
C GLN A 125 22.38 17.00 -10.66
N VAL A 126 22.14 16.83 -11.97
CA VAL A 126 20.99 16.07 -12.48
C VAL A 126 21.05 14.62 -12.00
N THR A 127 22.22 14.01 -12.11
CA THR A 127 22.44 12.61 -11.70
C THR A 127 22.28 12.44 -10.19
N ASP A 128 22.83 13.36 -9.40
CA ASP A 128 22.68 13.39 -7.95
C ASP A 128 21.20 13.49 -7.53
N ILE A 129 20.45 14.44 -8.09
CA ILE A 129 19.02 14.62 -7.77
C ILE A 129 18.21 13.35 -8.00
N LEU A 130 18.48 12.61 -9.08
CA LEU A 130 17.72 11.41 -9.44
C LEU A 130 18.16 10.15 -8.67
N ARG A 131 19.33 10.16 -8.02
CA ARG A 131 19.87 9.01 -7.27
C ARG A 131 19.65 9.09 -5.76
N ARG A 132 19.38 10.29 -5.24
CA ARG A 132 19.14 10.55 -3.81
C ARG A 132 17.85 9.94 -3.29
#